data_AF-A0A8T0D6W1-F1
#
_entry.id   AF-A0A8T0D6W1-F1
#
_cell.length_a   1.000
_cell.length_b   1.000
_cell.length_c   1.000
_cell.angle_alpha   90.00
_cell.angle_beta   90.00
_cell.angle_gamma   90.00
#
_symmetry.space_group_name_H-M   'P 1'
#
loop_
_entity.id
_entity.type
_entity.pdbx_description
1 polymer ?
#
loop_
_entity_poly.entity_id
_entity_poly.type
_entity_poly.pdbx_seq_one_letter_code
_entity_poly.pdbx_strand_id
1 'polypeptide(L)'
;MDWCFGWICEYAKGKSIECGKEELLGLLPTVPEDDQIVLEIINWVNFVPNYLQNGSLSSWSLQRLQDALAHATYLVGSAVTIADLAVWSSLASDSGYHKLLSDGPANPSAFQSDLCHVRRYYTHLNSMESLSKWKEALQLWRVNQPVHITDAASATQPSGMSGKTTAAEMRFEMDGKFGELPGAKIGEAVVSVPPEASGYLHIGHAKAALLNQHYRNIFEGRLILRFDDTDPSKEKEIYEESILSDLPRLGVCWDVRSHTSDHFELLLKLCEQMIRDGKA
;
A
#
# COMPACT_ATOMS: atom_id res chain seq x y z
N MET A 1 1.60 -17.54 7.15
CA MET A 1 1.25 -18.47 6.04
C MET A 1 -0.25 -18.69 5.91
N ASP A 2 -1.06 -18.65 6.98
CA ASP A 2 -2.53 -18.86 6.89
C ASP A 2 -3.36 -17.66 6.39
N TRP A 3 -2.82 -16.44 6.40
CA TRP A 3 -3.60 -15.23 6.09
C TRP A 3 -3.76 -14.93 4.59
N CYS A 4 -2.79 -15.27 3.74
CA CYS A 4 -2.90 -15.02 2.29
C CYS A 4 -3.76 -16.07 1.55
N PHE A 5 -3.79 -17.31 2.03
CA PHE A 5 -4.70 -18.35 1.51
C PHE A 5 -6.14 -18.16 1.98
N GLY A 6 -6.32 -17.57 3.17
CA GLY A 6 -7.63 -17.18 3.67
C GLY A 6 -8.37 -16.30 2.67
N TRP A 7 -7.70 -15.31 2.06
CA TRP A 7 -8.35 -14.36 1.14
C TRP A 7 -8.82 -14.98 -0.19
N ILE A 8 -8.06 -15.91 -0.79
CA ILE A 8 -8.49 -16.64 -1.99
C ILE A 8 -9.70 -17.54 -1.69
N CYS A 9 -9.77 -18.10 -0.49
CA CYS A 9 -10.90 -18.92 -0.04
C CYS A 9 -12.07 -18.09 0.54
N GLU A 10 -11.83 -16.91 1.11
CA GLU A 10 -12.81 -16.00 1.73
C GLU A 10 -13.48 -15.08 0.71
N TYR A 11 -12.78 -14.69 -0.36
CA TYR A 11 -13.43 -14.13 -1.55
C TYR A 11 -14.41 -15.13 -2.18
N ALA A 12 -14.22 -16.44 -1.92
CA ALA A 12 -15.19 -17.50 -2.22
C ALA A 12 -16.22 -17.77 -1.10
N LYS A 13 -16.12 -17.16 0.09
CA LYS A 13 -17.13 -17.28 1.18
C LYS A 13 -18.38 -16.41 0.99
N GLY A 14 -18.74 -16.13 -0.27
CA GLY A 14 -20.10 -15.84 -0.66
C GLY A 14 -20.95 -17.08 -0.96
N LYS A 15 -20.36 -18.27 -1.19
CA LYS A 15 -21.00 -19.60 -1.25
C LYS A 15 -19.96 -20.68 -1.59
N SER A 16 -20.09 -21.84 -0.93
CA SER A 16 -19.28 -23.05 -1.05
C SER A 16 -18.80 -23.36 -2.48
N ILE A 17 -17.48 -23.35 -2.69
CA ILE A 17 -16.84 -24.08 -3.78
C ILE A 17 -16.02 -25.19 -3.12
N GLU A 18 -16.52 -26.42 -3.18
CA GLU A 18 -15.73 -27.62 -2.92
C GLU A 18 -14.73 -27.81 -4.07
N CYS A 19 -13.67 -27.00 -4.10
CA CYS A 19 -12.47 -27.34 -4.85
C CYS A 19 -11.44 -27.80 -3.82
N GLY A 20 -11.03 -29.06 -3.91
CA GLY A 20 -10.15 -29.68 -2.94
C GLY A 20 -8.87 -28.87 -2.78
N LYS A 21 -8.51 -28.55 -1.54
CA LYS A 21 -7.28 -27.84 -1.13
C LYS A 21 -6.02 -28.34 -1.85
N GLU A 22 -5.98 -29.61 -2.23
CA GLU A 22 -4.87 -30.28 -2.92
C GLU A 22 -4.79 -29.98 -4.43
N GLU A 23 -5.92 -29.79 -5.13
CA GLU A 23 -5.94 -29.39 -6.55
C GLU A 23 -5.49 -27.94 -6.73
N LEU A 24 -5.88 -27.06 -5.80
CA LEU A 24 -5.44 -25.67 -5.77
C LEU A 24 -3.94 -25.54 -5.47
N LEU A 25 -3.42 -26.35 -4.53
CA LEU A 25 -1.99 -26.36 -4.19
C LEU A 25 -1.10 -26.93 -5.31
N GLY A 26 -1.60 -27.90 -6.09
CA GLY A 26 -0.88 -28.46 -7.23
C GLY A 26 -0.80 -27.53 -8.46
N LEU A 27 -1.61 -26.48 -8.49
CA LEU A 27 -1.67 -25.47 -9.56
C LEU A 27 -0.93 -24.17 -9.22
N LEU A 28 -0.53 -24.01 -7.96
CA LEU A 28 0.22 -22.84 -7.54
C LEU A 28 1.68 -22.98 -7.98
N PRO A 29 2.22 -21.97 -8.70
CA PRO A 29 3.63 -21.91 -9.02
C PRO A 29 4.42 -21.95 -7.71
N THR A 30 5.51 -22.72 -7.69
CA THR A 30 6.35 -22.96 -6.51
C THR A 30 6.60 -21.66 -5.75
N VAL A 31 6.28 -21.64 -4.45
CA VAL A 31 6.49 -20.47 -3.61
C VAL A 31 7.98 -20.12 -3.63
N PRO A 32 8.36 -18.89 -4.02
CA PRO A 32 9.77 -18.47 -4.01
C PRO A 32 10.33 -18.55 -2.60
N GLU A 33 11.56 -19.05 -2.44
CA GLU A 33 12.27 -19.11 -1.14
C GLU A 33 12.74 -17.72 -0.67
N ASP A 34 12.72 -16.71 -1.54
CA ASP A 34 13.19 -15.36 -1.27
C ASP A 34 12.06 -14.47 -0.70
N ASP A 35 12.27 -14.02 0.54
CA ASP A 35 11.34 -13.14 1.28
C ASP A 35 10.99 -11.85 0.53
N GLN A 36 11.91 -11.30 -0.27
CA GLN A 36 11.67 -10.09 -1.05
C GLN A 36 10.65 -10.35 -2.17
N ILE A 37 10.76 -11.50 -2.84
CA ILE A 37 9.83 -11.91 -3.91
C ILE A 37 8.45 -12.18 -3.31
N VAL A 38 8.39 -12.82 -2.14
CA VAL A 38 7.12 -13.07 -1.43
C VAL A 38 6.42 -11.76 -1.09
N LEU A 39 7.16 -10.74 -0.63
CA LEU A 39 6.59 -9.44 -0.29
C LEU A 39 6.02 -8.72 -1.52
N GLU A 40 6.71 -8.77 -2.66
CA GLU A 40 6.21 -8.21 -3.91
C GLU A 40 4.93 -8.89 -4.39
N ILE A 41 4.85 -10.22 -4.26
CA ILE A 41 3.63 -10.98 -4.56
C ILE A 41 2.48 -10.50 -3.68
N ILE A 42 2.70 -10.40 -2.37
CA ILE A 42 1.68 -9.94 -1.41
C ILE A 42 1.21 -8.52 -1.74
N ASN A 43 2.13 -7.63 -2.11
CA ASN A 43 1.79 -6.25 -2.46
C ASN A 43 0.83 -6.19 -3.66
N TRP A 44 1.07 -6.99 -4.70
CA TRP A 44 0.18 -7.06 -5.87
C TRP A 44 -1.16 -7.73 -5.57
N VAL A 45 -1.17 -8.76 -4.72
CA VAL A 45 -2.42 -9.39 -4.26
C VAL A 45 -3.27 -8.37 -3.50
N ASN A 46 -2.66 -7.59 -2.60
CA ASN A 46 -3.34 -6.52 -1.87
C ASN A 46 -3.68 -5.31 -2.73
N PHE A 47 -3.00 -5.11 -3.86
CA PHE A 47 -3.30 -4.02 -4.79
C PHE A 47 -4.71 -4.17 -5.41
N VAL A 48 -5.14 -5.40 -5.68
CA VAL A 48 -6.40 -5.71 -6.36
C VAL A 48 -7.64 -5.15 -5.63
N PRO A 49 -7.92 -5.49 -4.35
CA PRO A 49 -9.13 -5.02 -3.67
C PRO A 49 -9.14 -3.51 -3.42
N ASN A 50 -7.96 -2.91 -3.30
CA ASN A 50 -7.84 -1.50 -2.94
C ASN A 50 -7.86 -0.56 -4.15
N TYR A 51 -7.37 -1.01 -5.30
CA TYR A 51 -7.08 -0.11 -6.44
C TYR A 51 -7.58 -0.60 -7.81
N LEU A 52 -8.04 -1.86 -7.91
CA LEU A 52 -8.67 -2.40 -9.12
C LEU A 52 -10.16 -2.74 -8.95
N GLN A 53 -10.73 -2.51 -7.76
CA GLN A 53 -12.17 -2.65 -7.51
C GLN A 53 -12.89 -1.30 -7.65
N ASN A 54 -14.13 -1.36 -8.13
CA ASN A 54 -15.00 -0.28 -8.59
C ASN A 54 -14.76 0.12 -10.04
N GLY A 55 -15.80 -0.02 -10.88
CA GLY A 55 -15.84 0.26 -12.32
C GLY A 55 -15.55 1.70 -12.76
N SER A 56 -14.84 2.47 -11.95
CA SER A 56 -14.08 3.64 -12.37
C SER A 56 -12.70 3.15 -12.81
N LEU A 57 -12.46 3.16 -14.12
CA LEU A 57 -11.15 2.93 -14.75
C LEU A 57 -10.12 3.94 -14.20
N SER A 58 -9.63 3.72 -12.98
CA SER A 58 -8.71 4.64 -12.31
C SER A 58 -7.44 4.73 -13.15
N SER A 59 -7.16 5.93 -13.64
CA SER A 59 -6.00 6.20 -14.49
C SER A 59 -4.70 5.83 -13.78
N TRP A 60 -4.64 6.03 -12.46
CA TRP A 60 -3.45 5.72 -11.66
C TRP A 60 -3.18 4.23 -11.53
N SER A 61 -4.19 3.40 -11.23
CA SER A 61 -3.95 1.97 -11.00
C SER A 61 -3.55 1.25 -12.28
N LEU A 62 -4.13 1.65 -13.41
CA LEU A 62 -3.72 1.20 -14.73
C LEU A 62 -2.33 1.69 -15.11
N GLN A 63 -1.96 2.94 -14.79
CA GLN A 63 -0.60 3.45 -15.02
C GLN A 63 0.41 2.67 -14.17
N ARG A 64 0.11 2.39 -12.90
CA ARG A 64 1.00 1.65 -12.02
C ARG A 64 1.26 0.23 -12.52
N LEU A 65 0.23 -0.43 -13.05
CA LEU A 65 0.36 -1.73 -13.73
C LEU A 65 1.17 -1.62 -15.02
N GLN A 66 0.91 -0.58 -15.82
CA GLN A 66 1.63 -0.31 -17.06
C GLN A 66 3.14 -0.16 -16.81
N ASP A 67 3.53 0.62 -15.80
CA ASP A 67 4.93 0.84 -15.43
C ASP A 67 5.58 -0.44 -14.90
N ALA A 68 4.87 -1.20 -14.06
CA ALA A 68 5.37 -2.47 -13.53
C ALA A 68 5.64 -3.50 -14.63
N LEU A 69 4.77 -3.54 -15.64
CA LEU A 69 4.84 -4.48 -16.75
C LEU A 69 5.74 -3.99 -17.89
N ALA A 70 6.29 -2.78 -17.82
CA ALA A 70 7.09 -2.22 -18.92
C ALA A 70 8.26 -3.14 -19.32
N HIS A 71 8.98 -3.65 -18.31
CA HIS A 71 10.14 -4.50 -18.49
C HIS A 71 9.94 -5.95 -18.02
N ALA A 72 8.72 -6.32 -17.63
CA ALA A 72 8.42 -7.61 -17.02
C ALA A 72 7.30 -8.36 -17.75
N THR A 73 7.50 -9.67 -17.96
CA THR A 73 6.49 -10.55 -18.57
C THR A 73 5.37 -10.89 -17.57
N TYR A 74 5.73 -11.04 -16.29
CA TYR A 74 4.85 -11.30 -15.15
C TYR A 74 5.04 -10.20 -14.11
N LEU A 75 4.10 -10.06 -13.16
CA LEU A 75 4.18 -9.02 -12.13
C LEU A 75 5.37 -9.21 -11.19
N VAL A 76 5.72 -10.46 -10.90
CA VAL A 76 6.84 -10.81 -10.03
C VAL A 76 7.58 -12.02 -10.60
N GLY A 77 8.89 -11.89 -10.80
CA GLY A 77 9.74 -12.99 -11.25
C GLY A 77 9.58 -13.38 -12.72
N SER A 78 9.95 -14.63 -13.04
CA SER A 78 10.03 -15.16 -14.41
C SER A 78 8.92 -16.17 -14.77
N ALA A 79 8.02 -16.45 -13.85
CA ALA A 79 6.87 -17.35 -14.03
C ALA A 79 5.58 -16.67 -13.54
N VAL A 80 4.43 -17.21 -13.96
CA VAL A 80 3.13 -16.80 -13.40
C VAL A 80 3.18 -16.99 -11.89
N THR A 81 2.63 -16.06 -11.13
CA THR A 81 2.50 -16.11 -9.65
C THR A 81 1.06 -15.86 -9.21
N ILE A 82 0.80 -15.97 -7.90
CA ILE A 82 -0.51 -15.62 -7.32
C ILE A 82 -0.86 -14.15 -7.58
N ALA A 83 0.13 -13.26 -7.61
CA ALA A 83 -0.07 -11.86 -7.95
C ALA A 83 -0.69 -11.72 -9.35
N ASP A 84 -0.17 -12.49 -10.31
CA ASP A 84 -0.68 -12.47 -11.68
C ASP A 84 -2.12 -12.98 -11.77
N LEU A 85 -2.41 -14.09 -11.08
CA LEU A 85 -3.76 -14.65 -11.03
C LEU A 85 -4.76 -13.66 -10.41
N ALA A 86 -4.38 -12.98 -9.32
CA ALA A 86 -5.22 -12.02 -8.64
C ALA A 86 -5.53 -10.79 -9.52
N VAL A 87 -4.50 -10.20 -10.14
CA VAL A 87 -4.68 -9.03 -11.02
C VAL A 87 -5.44 -9.41 -12.29
N TRP A 88 -5.05 -10.49 -12.96
CA TRP A 88 -5.72 -10.94 -14.18
C TRP A 88 -7.18 -11.30 -13.95
N SER A 89 -7.50 -12.03 -12.88
CA SER A 89 -8.89 -12.40 -12.58
C SER A 89 -9.77 -11.18 -12.30
N SER A 90 -9.23 -10.14 -11.65
CA SER A 90 -9.95 -8.88 -11.45
C SER A 90 -10.21 -8.15 -12.77
N LEU A 91 -9.18 -8.02 -13.62
CA LEU A 91 -9.29 -7.38 -14.95
C LEU A 91 -10.21 -8.16 -15.89
N ALA A 92 -10.16 -9.49 -15.86
CA ALA A 92 -11.01 -10.36 -16.66
C ALA A 92 -12.44 -10.44 -16.14
N SER A 93 -12.63 -10.18 -14.85
CA SER A 93 -13.96 -10.01 -14.29
C SER A 93 -14.54 -8.70 -14.82
N ASP A 94 -14.01 -7.53 -14.49
CA ASP A 94 -14.69 -6.28 -14.88
C ASP A 94 -14.92 -6.13 -16.41
N SER A 95 -16.17 -5.90 -16.81
CA SER A 95 -16.52 -5.78 -18.24
C SER A 95 -15.91 -4.54 -18.90
N GLY A 96 -15.66 -3.48 -18.14
CA GLY A 96 -15.00 -2.26 -18.58
C GLY A 96 -13.53 -2.49 -18.87
N TYR A 97 -12.81 -3.14 -17.95
CA TYR A 97 -11.41 -3.54 -18.18
C TYR A 97 -11.28 -4.53 -19.33
N HIS A 98 -12.15 -5.55 -19.38
CA HIS A 98 -12.14 -6.53 -20.46
C HIS A 98 -12.24 -5.85 -21.82
N LYS A 99 -13.25 -4.99 -22.02
CA LYS A 99 -13.47 -4.26 -23.28
C LYS A 99 -12.29 -3.35 -23.64
N LEU A 100 -11.73 -2.64 -22.66
CA LEU A 100 -10.59 -1.74 -22.86
C LEU A 100 -9.32 -2.50 -23.31
N LEU A 101 -9.11 -3.70 -22.76
CA LEU A 101 -7.93 -4.51 -23.01
C LEU A 101 -8.08 -5.39 -24.25
N SER A 102 -9.27 -5.92 -24.54
CA SER A 102 -9.55 -6.76 -25.71
C SER A 102 -9.70 -5.97 -27.01
N ASP A 103 -10.52 -4.92 -27.00
CA ASP A 103 -10.99 -4.26 -28.24
C ASP A 103 -10.11 -3.07 -28.64
N GLY A 104 -9.19 -2.67 -27.75
CA GLY A 104 -8.40 -1.46 -27.92
C GLY A 104 -9.13 -0.20 -27.45
N PRO A 105 -8.44 0.96 -27.33
CA PRO A 105 -9.12 2.20 -26.98
C PRO A 105 -10.10 2.60 -28.10
N ALA A 106 -11.32 2.98 -27.73
CA ALA A 106 -12.32 3.46 -28.69
C ALA A 106 -11.91 4.78 -29.39
N ASN A 107 -10.94 5.52 -28.82
CA ASN A 107 -10.39 6.74 -29.38
C ASN A 107 -8.84 6.74 -29.25
N PRO A 108 -8.07 6.76 -30.35
CA PRO A 108 -6.61 6.65 -30.31
C PRO A 108 -5.87 7.85 -29.70
N SER A 109 -6.57 8.92 -29.27
CA SER A 109 -6.00 10.12 -28.66
C SER A 109 -6.28 10.28 -27.15
N ALA A 110 -6.87 9.29 -26.49
CA ALA A 110 -7.12 9.31 -25.04
C ALA A 110 -5.98 8.62 -24.28
N PHE A 111 -5.74 8.97 -23.01
CA PHE A 111 -4.78 8.35 -22.08
C PHE A 111 -4.75 6.80 -22.11
N GLN A 112 -5.87 6.18 -22.51
CA GLN A 112 -6.04 4.75 -22.73
C GLN A 112 -5.31 4.16 -23.96
N SER A 113 -4.67 4.98 -24.80
CA SER A 113 -3.81 4.53 -25.90
C SER A 113 -2.48 3.96 -25.43
N ASP A 114 -2.05 4.31 -24.21
CA ASP A 114 -0.71 4.01 -23.71
C ASP A 114 -0.64 2.75 -22.84
N LEU A 115 -1.70 1.93 -22.79
CA LEU A 115 -1.75 0.70 -21.96
C LEU A 115 -1.18 -0.54 -22.67
N CYS A 116 -0.14 -0.36 -23.48
CA CYS A 116 0.40 -1.42 -24.34
C CYS A 116 0.97 -2.61 -23.54
N HIS A 117 1.56 -2.37 -22.37
CA HIS A 117 2.16 -3.41 -21.53
C HIS A 117 1.08 -4.18 -20.77
N VAL A 118 0.08 -3.49 -20.21
CA VAL A 118 -1.09 -4.15 -19.59
C VAL A 118 -1.85 -4.99 -20.61
N ARG A 119 -2.04 -4.47 -21.84
CA ARG A 119 -2.69 -5.25 -22.91
C ARG A 119 -1.87 -6.47 -23.30
N ARG A 120 -0.55 -6.31 -23.52
CA ARG A 120 0.36 -7.43 -23.81
C ARG A 120 0.23 -8.51 -22.73
N TYR A 121 0.31 -8.11 -21.48
CA TYR A 121 0.20 -8.97 -20.31
C TYR A 121 -1.14 -9.70 -20.26
N TYR A 122 -2.25 -8.98 -20.39
CA TYR A 122 -3.60 -9.53 -20.36
C TYR A 122 -3.85 -10.54 -21.49
N THR A 123 -3.42 -10.22 -22.72
CA THR A 123 -3.52 -11.11 -23.87
C THR A 123 -2.64 -12.36 -23.69
N HIS A 124 -1.42 -12.19 -23.18
CA HIS A 124 -0.52 -13.30 -22.87
C HIS A 124 -1.16 -14.28 -21.89
N LEU A 125 -1.67 -13.81 -20.75
CA LEU A 125 -2.33 -14.67 -19.76
C LEU A 125 -3.61 -15.32 -20.30
N ASN A 126 -4.41 -14.60 -21.09
CA ASN A 126 -5.58 -15.19 -21.74
C ASN A 126 -5.25 -16.29 -22.75
N SER A 127 -4.05 -16.28 -23.33
CA SER A 127 -3.60 -17.29 -24.29
C SER A 127 -3.09 -18.57 -23.62
N MET A 128 -2.89 -18.57 -22.30
CA MET A 128 -2.38 -19.73 -21.58
C MET A 128 -3.45 -20.79 -21.37
N GLU A 129 -3.20 -22.00 -21.88
CA GLU A 129 -4.09 -23.15 -21.69
C GLU A 129 -4.26 -23.52 -20.22
N SER A 130 -3.24 -23.35 -19.38
CA SER A 130 -3.31 -23.56 -17.94
C SER A 130 -4.32 -22.66 -17.21
N LEU A 131 -4.58 -21.46 -17.73
CA LEU A 131 -5.52 -20.48 -17.14
C LEU A 131 -6.93 -20.56 -17.74
N SER A 132 -7.11 -21.30 -18.83
CA SER A 132 -8.42 -21.51 -19.46
C SER A 132 -9.44 -22.14 -18.51
N LYS A 133 -9.01 -23.14 -17.72
CA LYS A 133 -9.80 -23.80 -16.67
C LYS A 133 -10.25 -22.82 -15.59
N TRP A 134 -9.38 -21.87 -15.23
CA TRP A 134 -9.69 -20.83 -14.25
C TRP A 134 -10.72 -19.83 -14.79
N LYS A 135 -10.65 -19.51 -16.09
CA LYS A 135 -11.60 -18.61 -16.74
C LYS A 135 -13.02 -19.19 -16.68
N GLU A 136 -13.18 -20.48 -16.93
CA GLU A 136 -14.47 -21.17 -16.82
C GLU A 136 -15.00 -21.15 -15.38
N ALA A 137 -14.15 -21.44 -14.39
CA ALA A 137 -14.52 -21.37 -12.97
C ALA A 137 -14.95 -19.96 -12.51
N LEU A 138 -14.24 -18.91 -12.97
CA LEU A 138 -14.58 -17.51 -12.67
C LEU A 138 -15.90 -17.08 -13.30
N GLN A 139 -16.19 -17.50 -14.55
CA GLN A 139 -17.46 -17.21 -15.22
C GLN A 139 -18.64 -17.89 -14.52
N LEU A 140 -18.48 -19.15 -14.12
CA LEU A 140 -19.49 -19.88 -13.35
C LEU A 140 -19.78 -19.24 -11.99
N TRP A 141 -18.75 -18.70 -11.32
CA TRP A 141 -18.94 -17.97 -10.06
C TRP A 141 -19.77 -16.70 -10.23
N ARG A 142 -19.56 -15.94 -11.30
CA ARG A 142 -20.30 -14.70 -11.58
C ARG A 142 -21.78 -14.91 -11.81
N VAL A 143 -22.14 -15.94 -12.56
CA VAL A 143 -23.55 -16.26 -12.86
C VAL A 143 -24.32 -16.65 -11.59
N ASN A 144 -23.62 -17.16 -10.57
CA ASN A 144 -24.22 -17.70 -9.35
C ASN A 144 -24.20 -16.75 -8.13
N GLN A 145 -23.85 -15.48 -8.32
CA GLN A 145 -23.92 -14.50 -7.23
C GLN A 145 -25.36 -14.01 -6.99
N PRO A 146 -25.83 -13.96 -5.73
CA PRO A 146 -27.06 -13.25 -5.39
C PRO A 146 -26.82 -11.75 -5.56
N VAL A 147 -27.51 -11.14 -6.52
CA VAL A 147 -27.46 -9.70 -6.78
C VAL A 147 -28.10 -8.97 -5.59
N HIS A 148 -27.29 -8.38 -4.71
CA HIS A 148 -27.76 -7.32 -3.82
C HIS A 148 -27.65 -5.99 -4.55
N ILE A 149 -28.74 -5.63 -5.25
CA ILE A 149 -28.99 -4.25 -5.65
C ILE A 149 -29.26 -3.48 -4.36
N THR A 150 -28.33 -2.60 -3.96
CA THR A 150 -28.66 -1.47 -3.10
C THR A 150 -28.35 -0.20 -3.90
N ASP A 151 -29.29 0.72 -3.85
CA ASP A 151 -29.56 1.67 -4.92
C ASP A 151 -28.47 2.74 -5.12
N ALA A 152 -27.84 2.70 -6.29
CA ALA A 152 -26.92 3.72 -6.79
C ALA A 152 -27.67 4.96 -7.33
N ALA A 153 -28.55 5.57 -6.52
CA ALA A 153 -29.39 6.69 -6.96
C ALA A 153 -29.19 8.01 -6.17
N SER A 154 -28.29 8.08 -5.19
CA SER A 154 -28.06 9.36 -4.48
C SER A 154 -26.63 9.49 -3.95
N ALA A 155 -25.71 9.89 -4.81
CA ALA A 155 -24.45 10.49 -4.39
C ALA A 155 -24.14 11.67 -5.31
N THR A 156 -24.54 12.87 -4.85
CA THR A 156 -24.10 14.14 -5.42
C THR A 156 -22.59 14.29 -5.18
N GLN A 157 -21.84 14.58 -6.24
CA GLN A 157 -20.40 14.86 -6.21
C GLN A 157 -20.10 16.10 -5.35
N PRO A 158 -19.11 16.08 -4.43
CA PRO A 158 -18.52 17.30 -3.93
C PRO A 158 -17.27 17.63 -4.75
N SER A 159 -17.40 18.64 -5.59
CA SER A 159 -16.31 19.42 -6.17
C SER A 159 -15.63 20.26 -5.07
N GLY A 160 -14.31 20.12 -4.92
CA GLY A 160 -13.46 21.06 -4.16
C GLY A 160 -12.51 20.40 -3.17
N MET A 161 -11.34 19.96 -3.64
CA MET A 161 -10.25 19.56 -2.76
C MET A 161 -9.61 20.82 -2.13
N SER A 162 -10.09 21.17 -0.94
CA SER A 162 -9.29 21.89 0.07
C SER A 162 -9.51 21.16 1.39
N GLY A 163 -8.76 20.08 1.59
CA GLY A 163 -8.89 19.24 2.78
C GLY A 163 -8.26 19.91 3.99
N LYS A 164 -9.06 20.64 4.76
CA LYS A 164 -8.82 20.81 6.20
C LYS A 164 -9.51 19.64 6.91
N THR A 165 -8.85 18.48 6.98
CA THR A 165 -9.33 17.38 7.82
C THR A 165 -9.16 17.79 9.27
N THR A 166 -10.26 17.88 10.01
CA THR A 166 -10.21 18.27 11.43
C THR A 166 -10.06 17.02 12.30
N ALA A 167 -9.36 17.14 13.43
CA ALA A 167 -9.07 16.04 14.35
C ALA A 167 -10.32 15.28 14.85
N ALA A 168 -11.52 15.86 14.70
CA ALA A 168 -12.79 15.25 15.05
C ALA A 168 -13.18 14.06 14.13
N GLU A 169 -12.69 14.03 12.89
CA GLU A 169 -13.02 12.99 11.88
C GLU A 169 -12.15 11.73 12.02
N MET A 170 -11.06 11.80 12.80
CA MET A 170 -10.16 10.65 13.09
C MET A 170 -10.59 9.86 14.35
N ARG A 171 -11.89 9.64 14.55
CA ARG A 171 -12.37 8.75 15.61
C ARG A 171 -12.47 7.32 15.08
N PHE A 172 -11.42 6.53 15.35
CA PHE A 172 -11.51 5.08 15.30
C PHE A 172 -12.48 4.62 16.40
N GLU A 173 -13.73 4.34 16.03
CA GLU A 173 -14.64 3.60 16.91
C GLU A 173 -14.44 2.10 16.68
N MET A 174 -13.69 1.49 17.60
CA MET A 174 -13.91 0.12 18.09
C MET A 174 -12.90 -0.13 19.22
N ASP A 175 -13.29 0.22 20.45
CA ASP A 175 -12.77 -0.22 21.77
C ASP A 175 -11.25 -0.48 21.97
N GLY A 176 -10.39 0.06 21.12
CA GLY A 176 -8.93 0.01 21.16
C GLY A 176 -8.38 1.38 21.53
N LYS A 177 -8.61 1.83 22.76
CA LYS A 177 -8.02 3.06 23.30
C LYS A 177 -6.50 3.02 23.08
N PHE A 178 -5.97 3.98 22.30
CA PHE A 178 -4.55 4.30 22.39
C PHE A 178 -4.25 4.60 23.86
N GLY A 179 -3.25 3.92 24.43
CA GLY A 179 -2.96 3.99 25.86
C GLY A 179 -2.70 5.42 26.30
N GLU A 180 -3.20 5.82 27.46
CA GLU A 180 -2.89 7.12 28.03
C GLU A 180 -1.39 7.17 28.39
N LEU A 181 -0.71 8.26 28.03
CA LEU A 181 0.68 8.47 28.40
C LEU A 181 0.75 8.83 29.91
N PRO A 182 1.32 7.97 30.77
CA PRO A 182 1.29 8.19 32.21
C PRO A 182 2.09 9.45 32.57
N GLY A 183 1.42 10.40 33.22
CA GLY A 183 2.02 11.68 33.64
C GLY A 183 2.09 12.75 32.54
N ALA A 184 1.58 12.48 31.34
CA ALA A 184 1.52 13.50 30.29
C ALA A 184 0.46 14.56 30.60
N LYS A 185 0.87 15.83 30.52
CA LYS A 185 -0.04 16.97 30.65
C LYS A 185 -0.33 17.58 29.29
N ILE A 186 -1.54 18.08 29.14
CA ILE A 186 -1.96 18.86 27.98
C ILE A 186 -1.05 20.08 27.84
N GLY A 187 -0.52 20.32 26.64
CA GLY A 187 0.42 21.38 26.30
C GLY A 187 1.90 21.08 26.57
N GLU A 188 2.22 20.07 27.38
CA GLU A 188 3.61 19.73 27.75
C GLU A 188 4.18 18.54 26.96
N ALA A 189 3.32 17.72 26.34
CA ALA A 189 3.76 16.54 25.62
C ALA A 189 4.65 16.91 24.42
N VAL A 190 5.79 16.24 24.30
CA VAL A 190 6.68 16.35 23.14
C VAL A 190 6.91 14.95 22.60
N VAL A 191 6.56 14.77 21.34
CA VAL A 191 6.73 13.51 20.60
C VAL A 191 7.69 13.74 19.44
N SER A 192 8.32 12.67 18.96
CA SER A 192 9.26 12.77 17.85
C SER A 192 9.03 11.70 16.80
N VAL A 193 9.31 12.07 15.56
CA VAL A 193 9.48 11.15 14.43
C VAL A 193 10.93 11.25 14.01
N PRO A 194 11.76 10.23 14.29
CA PRO A 194 13.17 10.24 13.93
C PRO A 194 13.47 9.37 12.69
N PRO A 195 13.20 9.83 11.45
CA PRO A 195 13.50 9.03 10.28
C PRO A 195 15.00 9.09 9.95
N GLU A 196 15.55 7.95 9.55
CA GLU A 196 16.85 7.90 8.87
C GLU A 196 16.62 8.19 7.37
N ALA A 197 17.38 9.13 6.79
CA ALA A 197 17.32 9.46 5.37
C ALA A 197 18.08 8.43 4.50
N SER A 198 17.91 7.13 4.79
CA SER A 198 18.59 6.02 4.13
C SER A 198 17.71 5.29 3.08
N GLY A 199 16.40 5.59 3.06
CA GLY A 199 15.44 5.04 2.12
C GLY A 199 14.08 5.74 2.15
N TYR A 200 13.14 5.26 1.32
CA TYR A 200 11.79 5.81 1.25
C TYR A 200 10.94 5.42 2.45
N LEU A 201 9.95 6.25 2.79
CA LEU A 201 8.95 5.88 3.80
C LEU A 201 8.17 4.65 3.35
N HIS A 202 7.87 3.77 4.29
CA HIS A 202 7.01 2.61 4.10
C HIS A 202 5.96 2.58 5.22
N ILE A 203 5.05 1.61 5.17
CA ILE A 203 3.91 1.54 6.10
C ILE A 203 4.31 1.50 7.59
N GLY A 204 5.50 0.98 7.90
CA GLY A 204 6.05 0.97 9.25
C GLY A 204 6.33 2.39 9.75
N HIS A 205 6.94 3.22 8.92
CA HIS A 205 7.13 4.64 9.20
C HIS A 205 5.81 5.38 9.32
N ALA A 206 4.85 5.10 8.44
CA ALA A 206 3.52 5.71 8.49
C ALA A 206 2.82 5.43 9.84
N LYS A 207 2.89 4.19 10.35
CA LYS A 207 2.34 3.83 11.66
C LYS A 207 2.94 4.66 12.79
N ALA A 208 4.27 4.76 12.84
CA ALA A 208 4.96 5.54 13.87
C ALA A 208 4.64 7.04 13.77
N ALA A 209 4.65 7.59 12.56
CA ALA A 209 4.38 9.01 12.33
C ALA A 209 2.93 9.39 12.69
N LEU A 210 1.95 8.59 12.26
CA LEU A 210 0.53 8.80 12.59
C LEU A 210 0.26 8.64 14.09
N LEU A 211 0.90 7.68 14.76
CA LEU A 211 0.76 7.50 16.20
C LEU A 211 1.30 8.71 16.98
N ASN A 212 2.48 9.21 16.60
CA ASN A 212 3.03 10.41 17.22
C ASN A 212 2.16 11.64 16.91
N GLN A 213 1.66 11.79 15.69
CA GLN A 213 0.71 12.86 15.34
C GLN A 213 -0.56 12.80 16.20
N HIS A 214 -1.08 11.60 16.44
CA HIS A 214 -2.25 11.38 17.29
C HIS A 214 -2.00 11.87 18.72
N TYR A 215 -0.88 11.49 19.35
CA TYR A 215 -0.54 11.97 20.69
C TYR A 215 -0.27 13.47 20.74
N ARG A 216 0.39 14.03 19.73
CA ARG A 216 0.55 15.49 19.60
C ARG A 216 -0.80 16.19 19.59
N ASN A 217 -1.79 15.66 18.87
CA ASN A 217 -3.12 16.25 18.79
C ASN A 217 -3.92 16.10 20.09
N ILE A 218 -3.91 14.92 20.72
CA ILE A 218 -4.66 14.69 21.98
C ILE A 218 -4.11 15.52 23.14
N PHE A 219 -2.79 15.61 23.24
CA PHE A 219 -2.14 16.33 24.33
C PHE A 219 -1.86 17.79 23.99
N GLU A 220 -2.33 18.31 22.85
CA GLU A 220 -2.01 19.66 22.35
C GLU A 220 -0.50 19.97 22.45
N GLY A 221 0.29 18.94 22.17
CA GLY A 221 1.72 18.93 22.38
C GLY A 221 2.50 19.43 21.16
N ARG A 222 3.79 19.11 21.14
CA ARG A 222 4.68 19.41 20.01
C ARG A 222 5.23 18.14 19.38
N LEU A 223 5.30 18.13 18.05
CA LEU A 223 5.93 17.08 17.26
C LEU A 223 7.25 17.58 16.70
N ILE A 224 8.32 16.86 16.99
CA ILE A 224 9.65 17.12 16.45
C ILE A 224 9.93 16.12 15.33
N LEU A 225 10.18 16.63 14.12
CA LEU A 225 10.75 15.83 13.04
C LEU A 225 12.28 15.94 13.13
N ARG A 226 12.96 14.87 13.53
CA ARG A 226 14.43 14.87 13.65
C ARG A 226 15.05 13.86 12.70
N PHE A 227 15.75 14.30 11.68
CA PHE A 227 16.50 13.34 10.86
C PHE A 227 17.63 12.75 11.68
N ASP A 228 17.67 11.42 11.77
CA ASP A 228 18.74 10.71 12.45
C ASP A 228 19.89 10.49 11.46
N ASP A 229 20.74 11.51 11.35
CA ASP A 229 21.74 11.66 10.31
C ASP A 229 23.17 11.35 10.82
N THR A 230 23.30 10.20 11.49
CA THR A 230 24.55 9.76 12.14
C THR A 230 25.42 8.85 11.26
N ASP A 231 24.89 8.32 10.15
CA ASP A 231 25.60 7.44 9.23
C ASP A 231 25.75 8.11 7.84
N PRO A 232 26.84 8.85 7.62
CA PRO A 232 27.05 9.59 6.38
C PRO A 232 27.18 8.68 5.14
N SER A 233 27.32 7.36 5.31
CA SER A 233 27.43 6.41 4.20
C SER A 233 26.08 6.00 3.61
N LYS A 234 25.00 6.11 4.39
CA LYS A 234 23.65 5.66 3.99
C LYS A 234 22.73 6.80 3.62
N GLU A 235 22.98 7.99 4.16
CA GLU A 235 22.10 9.13 4.01
C GLU A 235 22.21 9.79 2.64
N LYS A 236 21.05 10.15 2.09
CA LYS A 236 20.98 10.90 0.82
C LYS A 236 19.90 11.96 0.90
N GLU A 237 20.22 13.14 0.38
CA GLU A 237 19.30 14.29 0.29
C GLU A 237 17.97 13.91 -0.40
N ILE A 238 18.01 13.09 -1.45
CA ILE A 238 16.81 12.62 -2.15
C ILE A 238 15.81 11.90 -1.25
N TYR A 239 16.28 11.15 -0.24
CA TYR A 239 15.41 10.46 0.70
C TYR A 239 14.83 11.43 1.71
N GLU A 240 15.63 12.39 2.21
CA GLU A 240 15.13 13.46 3.08
C GLU A 240 14.02 14.27 2.39
N GLU A 241 14.21 14.68 1.14
CA GLU A 241 13.20 15.40 0.36
C GLU A 241 11.91 14.58 0.18
N SER A 242 12.04 13.28 -0.12
CA SER A 242 10.88 12.39 -0.25
C SER A 242 10.12 12.28 1.07
N ILE A 243 10.82 12.10 2.19
CA ILE A 243 10.23 12.01 3.53
C ILE A 243 9.47 13.30 3.87
N LEU A 244 10.07 14.46 3.59
CA LEU A 244 9.45 15.77 3.82
C LEU A 244 8.21 15.99 2.94
N SER A 245 8.16 15.40 1.75
CA SER A 245 7.01 15.47 0.85
C SER A 245 5.88 14.51 1.25
N ASP A 246 6.23 13.33 1.76
CA ASP A 246 5.27 12.27 2.07
C ASP A 246 4.59 12.44 3.43
N LEU A 247 5.30 12.94 4.45
CA LEU A 247 4.72 13.16 5.78
C LEU A 247 3.48 14.08 5.77
N PRO A 248 3.47 15.25 5.09
CA PRO A 248 2.28 16.08 4.97
C PRO A 248 1.14 15.40 4.20
N ARG A 249 1.44 14.55 3.21
CA ARG A 249 0.43 13.77 2.47
C ARG A 249 -0.24 12.73 3.35
N LEU A 250 0.47 12.22 4.35
CA LEU A 250 -0.07 11.36 5.41
C LEU A 250 -0.83 12.14 6.49
N GLY A 251 -0.91 13.48 6.41
CA GLY A 251 -1.54 14.31 7.42
C GLY A 251 -0.69 14.51 8.68
N VAL A 252 0.62 14.25 8.60
CA VAL A 252 1.57 14.48 9.68
C VAL A 252 2.14 15.89 9.55
N CYS A 253 2.10 16.65 10.64
CA CYS A 253 2.63 18.01 10.72
C CYS A 253 3.59 18.10 11.91
N TRP A 254 4.76 18.70 11.70
CA TRP A 254 5.77 18.92 12.74
C TRP A 254 5.87 20.39 13.11
N ASP A 255 6.18 20.64 14.38
CA ASP A 255 6.36 21.98 14.93
C ASP A 255 7.84 22.41 14.87
N VAL A 256 8.77 21.45 14.96
CA VAL A 256 10.22 21.68 14.88
C VAL A 256 10.84 20.66 13.94
N ARG A 257 11.78 21.10 13.10
CA ARG A 257 12.66 20.25 12.29
C ARG A 257 14.10 20.41 12.77
N SER A 258 14.82 19.32 12.93
CA SER A 258 16.24 19.32 13.32
C SER A 258 16.97 18.11 12.75
N HIS A 259 18.30 18.14 12.80
CA HIS A 259 19.15 16.98 12.49
C HIS A 259 19.89 16.53 13.76
N THR A 260 20.26 15.25 13.84
CA THR A 260 21.12 14.76 14.94
C THR A 260 22.51 15.39 14.83
N SER A 261 23.01 15.62 13.62
CA SER A 261 24.30 16.26 13.34
C SER A 261 24.42 17.68 13.88
N ASP A 262 23.32 18.45 13.92
CA ASP A 262 23.25 19.77 14.57
C ASP A 262 23.70 19.72 16.05
N HIS A 263 23.61 18.55 16.68
CA HIS A 263 23.87 18.33 18.09
C HIS A 263 25.20 17.61 18.36
N PHE A 264 26.03 17.34 17.35
CA PHE A 264 27.29 16.59 17.53
C PHE A 264 28.24 17.22 18.55
N GLU A 265 28.34 18.55 18.61
CA GLU A 265 29.19 19.21 19.61
C GLU A 265 28.69 18.93 21.05
N LEU A 266 27.37 18.92 21.25
CA LEU A 266 26.77 18.57 22.54
C LEU A 266 26.99 17.09 22.87
N LEU A 267 26.77 16.20 21.91
CA LEU A 267 26.96 14.76 22.08
C LEU A 267 28.42 14.43 22.44
N LEU A 268 29.40 15.09 21.82
CA LEU A 268 30.81 14.93 22.14
C LEU A 268 31.13 15.38 23.57
N LYS A 269 30.65 16.56 23.99
CA LYS A 269 30.83 17.07 25.37
C LYS A 269 30.25 16.12 26.41
N LEU A 270 29.08 15.53 26.13
CA LEU A 270 28.46 14.54 27.01
C LEU A 270 29.29 13.25 27.07
N CYS A 271 29.82 12.78 25.93
CA CYS A 271 30.71 11.63 25.88
C CYS A 271 31.98 11.85 26.72
N GLU A 272 32.65 13.01 26.57
CA GLU A 272 33.82 13.36 27.39
C GLU A 272 33.50 13.42 28.89
N GLN A 273 32.30 13.90 29.25
CA GLN A 273 31.85 13.91 30.64
C GLN A 273 31.62 12.48 31.15
N MET A 274 31.01 11.60 30.35
CA MET A 274 30.79 10.20 30.74
C MET A 274 32.10 9.44 30.96
N ILE A 275 33.12 9.70 30.12
CA ILE A 275 34.47 9.14 30.30
C ILE A 275 35.09 9.65 31.60
N ARG A 276 35.00 10.96 31.87
CA ARG A 276 35.51 11.56 33.12
C ARG A 276 34.81 11.01 34.37
N ASP A 277 33.53 10.68 34.26
CA ASP A 277 32.72 10.09 35.34
C ASP A 277 32.93 8.57 35.49
N GLY A 278 33.71 7.93 34.60
CA GLY A 278 33.96 6.48 34.60
C GLY A 278 32.76 5.62 34.18
N LYS A 279 31.86 6.16 33.35
CA LYS A 279 30.63 5.48 32.89
C LYS A 279 30.65 5.10 31.40
N ALA A 280 31.77 5.29 30.72
CA ALA A 280 32.00 4.97 29.31
C ALA A 280 33.43 4.46 29.10
#